data_AF-A0A2J0KVH5-F1
#
_entry.id   AF-A0A2J0KVH5-F1
#
_cell.length_a   1.000
_cell.length_b   1.000
_cell.length_c   1.000
_cell.angle_alpha   90.00
_cell.angle_beta   90.00
_cell.angle_gamma   90.00
#
_symmetry.space_group_name_H-M   'P 1'
#
loop_
_entity.id
_entity.type
_entity.pdbx_description
1 polymer ?
#
loop_
_entity_poly.entity_id
_entity_poly.type
_entity_poly.pdbx_seq_one_letter_code
_entity_poly.pdbx_strand_id
1 'polypeptide(L)'
;MFAKATAKFLRVSPRKVRLVADLVRHKDVGGAFAILANLKKGAAVHVKEVLLSAASNAKQKNPDLEISDLLISKLTVDGGPMMARWRAASMGRANMILKRMSHIRVELDVKENVERSKKGKRKKVKAEKTEKTVKAEKTEKAPKVEKEDKKHGTKDTSVRV
;
A
#
# COMPACT_ATOMS: atom_id res chain seq x y z
N MET A 1 13.57 0.07 -7.38
CA MET A 1 12.87 0.82 -8.44
C MET A 1 13.71 0.80 -9.71
N PHE A 2 13.21 0.19 -10.78
CA PHE A 2 13.88 0.08 -12.09
C PHE A 2 13.42 1.18 -13.06
N ALA A 3 12.10 1.30 -13.28
CA ALA A 3 11.50 2.29 -14.18
C ALA A 3 10.31 3.01 -13.52
N LYS A 4 9.96 4.20 -14.04
CA LYS A 4 8.76 4.96 -13.65
C LYS A 4 8.02 5.50 -14.87
N ALA A 5 6.72 5.68 -14.72
CA ALA A 5 5.93 6.62 -15.51
C ALA A 5 4.99 7.42 -14.60
N THR A 6 4.66 8.65 -15.00
CA THR A 6 3.72 9.51 -14.28
C THR A 6 2.81 10.26 -15.23
N ALA A 7 1.49 10.17 -15.04
CA ALA A 7 0.53 11.05 -15.69
C ALA A 7 0.00 12.08 -14.68
N LYS A 8 0.08 13.36 -15.04
CA LYS A 8 -0.39 14.49 -14.23
C LYS A 8 -1.66 15.09 -14.83
N PHE A 9 -2.39 15.84 -14.00
CA PHE A 9 -3.61 16.59 -14.35
C PHE A 9 -4.72 15.77 -15.05
N LEU A 10 -4.79 14.45 -14.82
CA LEU A 10 -5.85 13.62 -15.37
C LEU A 10 -7.22 14.05 -14.83
N ARG A 11 -8.17 14.31 -15.72
CA ARG A 11 -9.50 14.85 -15.39
C ARG A 11 -10.48 13.80 -14.85
N VAL A 12 -9.97 12.89 -14.01
CA VAL A 12 -10.71 11.79 -13.38
C VAL A 12 -10.52 11.85 -11.87
N SER A 13 -11.59 11.58 -11.12
CA SER A 13 -11.55 11.55 -9.64
C SER A 13 -10.61 10.44 -9.13
N PRO A 14 -9.69 10.74 -8.20
CA PRO A 14 -8.75 9.75 -7.66
C PRO A 14 -9.42 8.46 -7.15
N ARG A 15 -10.61 8.55 -6.54
CA ARG A 15 -11.36 7.38 -6.04
C ARG A 15 -11.69 6.38 -7.16
N LYS A 16 -12.04 6.84 -8.37
CA LYS A 16 -12.37 5.97 -9.50
C LYS A 16 -11.13 5.24 -10.04
N VAL A 17 -9.99 5.91 -10.04
CA VAL A 17 -8.71 5.34 -10.49
C VAL A 17 -8.14 4.38 -9.43
N ARG A 18 -8.26 4.69 -8.14
CA ARG A 18 -7.83 3.82 -7.03
C ARG A 18 -8.46 2.42 -7.11
N LEU A 19 -9.77 2.32 -7.36
CA LEU A 19 -10.45 1.03 -7.55
C LEU A 19 -9.83 0.14 -8.65
N VAL A 20 -9.26 0.74 -9.71
CA VAL A 20 -8.57 -0.02 -10.76
C VAL A 20 -7.12 -0.29 -10.36
N ALA A 21 -6.44 0.70 -9.80
CA ALA A 21 -5.07 0.59 -9.29
C ALA A 21 -4.90 -0.56 -8.28
N ASP A 22 -5.85 -0.69 -7.35
CA ASP A 22 -5.84 -1.71 -6.30
C ASP A 22 -5.88 -3.14 -6.88
N LEU A 23 -6.52 -3.34 -8.04
CA LEU A 23 -6.60 -4.64 -8.73
C LEU A 23 -5.30 -5.07 -9.43
N VAL A 24 -4.40 -4.13 -9.73
CA VAL A 24 -3.14 -4.37 -10.48
C VAL A 24 -1.87 -4.18 -9.64
N ARG A 25 -1.97 -3.66 -8.40
CA ARG A 25 -0.81 -3.58 -7.50
C ARG A 25 -0.20 -4.96 -7.27
N HIS A 26 1.13 -5.01 -7.26
CA HIS A 26 1.93 -6.22 -6.99
C HIS A 26 1.71 -7.39 -7.96
N LYS A 27 1.10 -7.14 -9.12
CA LYS A 27 1.00 -8.11 -10.21
C LYS A 27 2.12 -7.90 -11.23
N ASP A 28 2.40 -8.95 -11.98
CA ASP A 28 3.26 -8.93 -13.15
C ASP A 28 2.68 -8.02 -14.23
N VAL A 29 3.54 -7.36 -15.01
CA VAL A 29 3.10 -6.40 -16.03
C VAL A 29 2.19 -7.06 -17.09
N GLY A 30 2.53 -8.27 -17.56
CA GLY A 30 1.68 -9.03 -18.50
C GLY A 30 0.29 -9.36 -17.92
N GLY A 31 0.23 -9.86 -16.68
CA GLY A 31 -1.04 -10.14 -16.00
C GLY A 31 -1.87 -8.88 -15.74
N ALA A 32 -1.22 -7.75 -15.43
CA ALA A 32 -1.88 -6.47 -15.27
C ALA A 32 -2.51 -5.97 -16.58
N PHE A 33 -1.86 -6.15 -17.74
CA PHE A 33 -2.46 -5.82 -19.04
C PHE A 33 -3.71 -6.68 -19.35
N ALA A 34 -3.66 -7.98 -19.09
CA ALA A 34 -4.81 -8.88 -19.27
C ALA A 34 -6.02 -8.48 -18.41
N ILE A 35 -5.78 -8.05 -17.16
CA ILE A 35 -6.82 -7.52 -16.27
C ILE A 35 -7.37 -6.18 -16.80
N LEU A 36 -6.49 -5.24 -17.15
CA LEU A 36 -6.89 -3.90 -17.61
C LEU A 36 -7.68 -3.93 -18.92
N ALA A 37 -7.38 -4.88 -19.82
CA ALA A 37 -8.12 -5.07 -21.07
C ALA A 37 -9.59 -5.50 -20.85
N ASN A 38 -9.84 -6.32 -19.81
CA ASN A 38 -11.16 -6.89 -19.53
C ASN A 38 -12.01 -6.06 -18.54
N LEU A 39 -11.47 -4.98 -17.99
CA LEU A 39 -12.16 -4.16 -16.99
C LEU A 39 -13.15 -3.17 -17.62
N LYS A 40 -14.45 -3.37 -17.35
CA LYS A 40 -15.57 -2.47 -17.71
C LYS A 40 -15.58 -1.12 -16.95
N LYS A 41 -14.43 -0.51 -16.69
CA LYS A 41 -14.28 0.78 -15.98
C LYS A 41 -13.44 1.73 -16.81
N GLY A 42 -13.99 2.88 -17.21
CA GLY A 42 -13.26 3.87 -18.04
C GLY A 42 -11.93 4.38 -17.47
N ALA A 43 -11.74 4.30 -16.14
CA ALA A 43 -10.45 4.62 -15.51
C ALA A 43 -9.32 3.62 -15.87
N ALA A 44 -9.64 2.43 -16.39
CA ALA A 44 -8.65 1.44 -16.81
C ALA A 44 -7.84 1.88 -18.03
N VAL A 45 -8.42 2.70 -18.91
CA VAL A 45 -7.73 3.27 -20.09
C VAL A 45 -6.49 4.05 -19.65
N HIS A 46 -6.64 5.00 -18.72
CA HIS A 46 -5.52 5.80 -18.21
C HIS A 46 -4.48 4.98 -17.45
N VAL A 47 -4.90 3.95 -16.71
CA VAL A 47 -3.94 3.06 -16.01
C VAL A 47 -3.16 2.22 -17.02
N LYS A 48 -3.80 1.75 -18.10
CA LYS A 48 -3.16 1.02 -19.21
C LYS A 48 -2.15 1.89 -19.96
N GLU A 49 -2.49 3.14 -20.27
CA GLU A 49 -1.60 4.12 -20.92
C GLU A 49 -0.33 4.37 -20.10
N VAL A 50 -0.47 4.62 -18.79
CA VAL A 50 0.68 4.86 -17.90
C VAL A 50 1.51 3.60 -17.70
N LEU A 51 0.89 2.42 -17.62
CA LEU A 51 1.62 1.15 -17.53
C LEU A 51 2.39 0.83 -18.81
N LEU A 52 1.80 1.12 -19.99
CA LEU A 52 2.48 0.99 -21.28
C LEU A 52 3.69 1.93 -21.38
N SER A 53 3.54 3.20 -20.99
CA SER A 53 4.68 4.14 -20.90
C SER A 53 5.75 3.64 -19.92
N ALA A 54 5.38 3.08 -18.77
CA ALA A 54 6.34 2.51 -17.82
C ALA A 54 7.10 1.30 -18.38
N ALA A 55 6.43 0.44 -19.17
CA ALA A 55 7.04 -0.69 -19.83
C ALA A 55 8.00 -0.26 -20.96
N SER A 56 7.62 0.74 -21.78
CA SER A 56 8.52 1.32 -22.78
C SER A 56 9.76 1.94 -22.13
N ASN A 57 9.59 2.69 -21.04
CA ASN A 57 10.70 3.26 -20.26
C ASN A 57 11.59 2.18 -19.59
N ALA A 58 11.07 0.97 -19.39
CA ALA A 58 11.85 -0.17 -18.90
C ALA A 58 12.69 -0.79 -20.03
N LYS A 59 12.08 -1.06 -21.20
CA LYS A 59 12.79 -1.56 -22.39
C LYS A 59 13.86 -0.59 -22.91
N GLN A 60 13.62 0.71 -22.83
CA GLN A 60 14.62 1.73 -23.19
C GLN A 60 15.85 1.76 -22.26
N LYS A 61 15.75 1.21 -21.04
CA LYS A 61 16.89 1.12 -20.11
C LYS A 61 17.73 -0.12 -20.35
N ASN A 62 17.06 -1.28 -20.40
CA ASN A 62 17.68 -2.56 -20.72
C ASN A 62 16.85 -3.21 -21.84
N PRO A 63 17.38 -3.31 -23.07
CA PRO A 63 16.64 -3.88 -24.20
C PRO A 63 16.41 -5.38 -24.04
N ASP A 64 17.34 -6.10 -23.39
CA ASP A 64 17.32 -7.55 -23.19
C ASP A 64 16.32 -8.02 -22.12
N LEU A 65 15.61 -7.09 -21.47
CA LEU A 65 14.79 -7.36 -20.29
C LEU A 65 13.31 -7.48 -20.68
N GLU A 66 12.76 -8.69 -20.53
CA GLU A 66 11.42 -8.98 -21.01
C GLU A 66 10.28 -8.49 -20.11
N ILE A 67 9.11 -8.28 -20.73
CA ILE A 67 7.91 -7.75 -20.06
C ILE A 67 7.42 -8.72 -18.96
N SER A 68 7.70 -10.01 -19.11
CA SER A 68 7.43 -11.07 -18.12
C SER A 68 8.15 -10.85 -16.79
N ASP A 69 9.31 -10.20 -16.80
CA ASP A 69 10.23 -10.15 -15.66
C ASP A 69 10.05 -8.88 -14.82
N LEU A 70 9.18 -7.99 -15.30
CA LEU A 70 8.76 -6.76 -14.65
C LEU A 70 7.54 -6.99 -13.75
N LEU A 71 7.63 -6.47 -12.52
CA LEU A 71 6.56 -6.45 -11.53
C LEU A 71 6.19 -5.01 -11.16
N ILE A 72 4.90 -4.75 -10.94
CA ILE A 72 4.40 -3.47 -10.43
C ILE A 72 4.76 -3.37 -8.93
N SER A 73 5.88 -2.71 -8.65
CA SER A 73 6.43 -2.50 -7.31
C SER A 73 5.53 -1.58 -6.48
N LYS A 74 5.18 -0.42 -7.05
CA LYS A 74 4.35 0.60 -6.41
C LYS A 74 3.49 1.30 -7.46
N LEU A 75 2.21 1.50 -7.13
CA LEU A 75 1.27 2.21 -8.00
C LEU A 75 0.39 3.12 -7.13
N THR A 76 0.71 4.41 -7.12
CA THR A 76 0.02 5.45 -6.35
C THR A 76 -0.88 6.31 -7.23
N VAL A 77 -1.95 6.79 -6.61
CA VAL A 77 -2.96 7.64 -7.24
C VAL A 77 -3.25 8.79 -6.28
N ASP A 78 -2.69 9.94 -6.60
CA ASP A 78 -2.69 11.13 -5.75
C ASP A 78 -3.75 12.13 -6.22
N GLY A 79 -4.19 13.01 -5.32
CA GLY A 79 -5.12 14.08 -5.64
C GLY A 79 -4.41 15.20 -6.40
N GLY A 80 -4.96 15.60 -7.55
CA GLY A 80 -4.54 16.81 -8.24
C GLY A 80 -5.36 18.04 -7.81
N PRO A 81 -5.12 19.21 -8.43
CA PRO A 81 -5.93 20.41 -8.18
C PRO A 81 -7.41 20.14 -8.47
N MET A 82 -8.28 20.83 -7.72
CA MET A 82 -9.73 20.68 -7.84
C MET A 82 -10.34 21.97 -8.35
N MET A 83 -11.03 21.89 -9.48
CA MET A 83 -11.75 23.04 -10.04
C MET A 83 -13.13 23.14 -9.40
N ALA A 84 -13.37 24.18 -8.61
CA ALA A 84 -14.70 24.51 -8.10
C ALA A 84 -15.61 25.02 -9.23
N ARG A 85 -16.86 24.58 -9.24
CA ARG A 85 -17.94 25.04 -10.11
C ARG A 85 -19.22 25.16 -9.30
N TRP A 86 -20.09 26.09 -9.64
CA TRP A 86 -21.38 26.26 -8.97
C TRP A 86 -22.51 25.61 -9.76
N ARG A 87 -23.56 25.18 -9.06
CA ARG A 87 -24.83 24.76 -9.64
C ARG A 87 -25.96 25.32 -8.78
N ALA A 88 -26.96 25.92 -9.42
CA ALA A 88 -28.17 26.39 -8.76
C ALA A 88 -28.89 25.23 -8.02
N ALA A 89 -29.46 25.55 -6.87
CA ALA A 89 -30.23 24.66 -6.02
C ALA A 89 -31.53 25.37 -5.58
N SER A 90 -32.40 24.66 -4.85
CA SER A 90 -33.69 25.19 -4.43
C SER A 90 -33.58 26.42 -3.52
N MET A 91 -34.56 27.31 -3.62
CA MET A 91 -34.66 28.56 -2.85
C MET A 91 -33.43 29.48 -3.01
N GLY A 92 -32.96 29.67 -4.25
CA GLY A 92 -31.85 30.59 -4.56
C GLY A 92 -30.47 30.15 -4.06
N ARG A 93 -30.33 28.91 -3.55
CA ARG A 93 -29.06 28.40 -3.02
C ARG A 93 -28.09 27.99 -4.14
N ALA A 94 -26.80 28.01 -3.86
CA ALA A 94 -25.75 27.57 -4.78
C ALA A 94 -24.93 26.41 -4.18
N ASN A 95 -24.95 25.24 -4.83
CA ASN A 95 -24.18 24.08 -4.41
C ASN A 95 -22.84 24.01 -5.16
N MET A 96 -21.75 23.74 -4.44
CA MET A 96 -20.42 23.60 -5.03
C MET A 96 -20.17 22.20 -5.59
N ILE A 97 -19.61 22.13 -6.79
CA ILE A 97 -19.18 20.91 -7.47
C ILE A 97 -17.67 20.97 -7.68
N LEU A 98 -16.95 20.05 -7.04
CA LEU A 98 -15.52 19.90 -7.23
C LEU A 98 -15.21 18.96 -8.40
N LYS A 99 -14.74 19.53 -9.52
CA LYS A 99 -14.16 18.76 -10.64
C LYS A 99 -12.72 18.38 -10.27
N ARG A 100 -12.58 17.26 -9.57
CA ARG A 100 -11.30 16.73 -9.06
C ARG A 100 -10.42 16.19 -10.19
N MET A 101 -9.13 16.50 -10.16
CA MET A 101 -8.11 15.81 -10.96
C MET A 101 -7.36 14.74 -10.15
N SER A 102 -6.61 13.88 -10.84
CA SER A 102 -5.71 12.90 -10.24
C SER A 102 -4.32 12.92 -10.88
N HIS A 103 -3.35 12.38 -10.16
CA HIS A 103 -2.01 12.08 -10.66
C HIS A 103 -1.75 10.59 -10.44
N ILE A 104 -1.31 9.88 -11.49
CA ILE A 104 -0.97 8.45 -11.43
C ILE A 104 0.55 8.34 -11.49
N ARG A 105 1.13 7.53 -10.60
CA ARG A 105 2.55 7.18 -10.61
C ARG A 105 2.70 5.66 -10.54
N VAL A 106 3.38 5.10 -11.54
CA VAL A 106 3.71 3.67 -11.64
C VAL A 106 5.21 3.53 -11.48
N GLU A 107 5.64 2.59 -10.63
CA GLU A 107 7.03 2.19 -10.44
C GLU A 107 7.15 0.68 -10.68
N LEU A 108 8.01 0.32 -11.63
CA LEU A 108 8.30 -1.07 -11.97
C LEU A 108 9.62 -1.48 -11.32
N ASP A 109 9.70 -2.75 -10.91
CA ASP A 109 10.92 -3.42 -10.48
C ASP A 109 11.08 -4.78 -11.17
N VAL A 110 12.32 -5.22 -11.29
CA VAL A 110 12.65 -6.58 -11.75
C VAL A 110 12.29 -7.58 -10.65
N LYS A 111 11.60 -8.68 -11.00
CA LYS A 111 11.14 -9.73 -10.06
C LYS A 111 12.23 -10.19 -9.10
N GLU A 112 13.43 -10.46 -9.60
CA GLU A 112 14.57 -10.90 -8.79
C GLU A 112 14.89 -9.95 -7.63
N ASN A 113 14.87 -8.63 -7.88
CA ASN A 113 15.22 -7.64 -6.86
C ASN A 113 14.16 -7.62 -5.73
N VAL A 114 12.89 -7.82 -6.11
CA VAL A 114 11.79 -7.97 -5.15
C VAL A 114 11.97 -9.24 -4.31
N GLU A 115 12.39 -10.36 -4.90
CA GLU A 115 12.72 -11.57 -4.14
C GLU A 115 13.89 -11.39 -3.17
N ARG A 116 14.99 -10.77 -3.62
CA ARG A 116 16.15 -10.45 -2.78
C ARG A 116 15.70 -9.63 -1.55
N SER A 117 14.84 -8.63 -1.76
CA SER A 117 14.28 -7.81 -0.67
C SER A 117 13.39 -8.62 0.31
N LYS A 118 12.57 -9.55 -0.19
CA LYS A 118 11.74 -10.46 0.63
C LYS A 118 12.61 -11.42 1.46
N LYS A 119 13.67 -11.99 0.85
CA LYS A 119 14.65 -12.88 1.52
C LYS A 119 15.39 -12.12 2.64
N GLY A 120 15.82 -10.88 2.39
CA GLY A 120 16.44 -10.01 3.40
C GLY A 120 15.52 -9.69 4.59
N LYS A 121 14.26 -9.30 4.35
CA LYS A 121 13.27 -9.07 5.42
C LYS A 121 12.99 -10.33 6.24
N ARG A 122 12.85 -11.50 5.58
CA ARG A 122 12.66 -12.80 6.26
C ARG A 122 13.84 -13.15 7.17
N LYS A 123 15.09 -12.86 6.79
CA LYS A 123 16.26 -13.06 7.66
C LYS A 123 16.21 -12.17 8.91
N LYS A 124 15.93 -10.86 8.76
CA LYS A 124 15.81 -9.93 9.91
C LYS A 124 14.72 -10.33 10.90
N VAL A 125 13.51 -10.66 10.41
CA VAL A 125 12.40 -11.09 11.27
C VAL A 125 12.68 -12.42 11.97
N LYS A 126 13.48 -13.33 11.36
CA LYS A 126 13.95 -14.53 12.05
C LYS A 126 14.95 -14.19 13.17
N ALA A 127 15.91 -13.29 12.92
CA ALA A 127 16.89 -12.84 13.93
C ALA A 127 16.21 -12.18 15.15
N GLU A 128 15.29 -11.23 14.93
CA GLU A 128 14.52 -10.58 16.00
C GLU A 128 13.64 -11.57 16.78
N LYS A 129 13.16 -12.65 16.14
CA LYS A 129 12.41 -13.71 16.83
C LYS A 129 13.32 -14.59 17.69
N THR A 130 14.48 -15.00 17.19
CA THR A 130 15.47 -15.76 17.99
C THR A 130 16.00 -14.94 19.17
N GLU A 131 16.21 -13.64 19.02
CA GLU A 131 16.59 -12.76 20.13
C GLU A 131 15.49 -12.61 21.19
N LYS A 132 14.21 -12.74 20.80
CA LYS A 132 13.07 -12.71 21.73
C LYS A 132 12.87 -14.03 22.46
N THR A 133 13.02 -15.18 21.80
CA THR A 133 12.96 -16.49 22.47
C THR A 133 14.13 -16.70 23.43
N VAL A 134 15.36 -16.34 23.03
CA VAL A 134 16.54 -16.43 23.91
C VAL A 134 16.47 -15.47 25.12
N LYS A 135 15.68 -14.39 25.03
CA LYS A 135 15.38 -13.53 26.19
C LYS A 135 14.31 -14.11 27.12
N ALA A 136 13.33 -14.86 26.58
CA ALA A 136 12.31 -15.52 27.38
C ALA A 136 12.86 -16.74 28.15
N GLU A 137 13.70 -17.57 27.51
CA GLU A 137 14.31 -18.75 28.15
C GLU A 137 15.31 -18.38 29.27
N LYS A 138 15.89 -17.18 29.23
CA LYS A 138 16.82 -16.69 30.27
C LYS A 138 16.13 -16.22 31.55
N THR A 139 14.82 -15.94 31.51
CA THR A 139 14.04 -15.54 32.70
C THR A 139 13.54 -16.71 33.55
N GLU A 140 13.62 -17.95 33.08
CA GLU A 140 13.07 -19.13 33.78
C GLU A 140 14.12 -19.95 34.55
N LYS A 141 15.41 -19.59 34.48
CA LYS A 141 16.51 -20.30 35.17
C LYS A 141 17.29 -19.41 36.16
N ALA A 142 16.66 -19.13 37.31
CA ALA A 142 17.33 -18.71 38.55
C ALA A 142 16.53 -19.20 39.78
N PRO A 143 17.17 -19.50 40.92
CA PRO A 143 16.64 -20.43 41.91
C PRO A 143 15.66 -19.83 42.94
N LYS A 144 14.91 -20.72 43.60
CA LYS A 144 13.85 -20.44 44.58
C LYS A 144 14.38 -20.69 46.01
N VAL A 145 14.53 -19.64 46.82
CA VAL A 145 14.84 -19.70 48.27
C VAL A 145 14.02 -18.63 49.02
N GLU A 146 13.70 -18.91 50.28
CA GLU A 146 12.79 -18.22 51.24
C GLU A 146 13.22 -16.77 51.57
N LYS A 147 12.44 -15.80 52.13
CA LYS A 147 11.26 -15.75 53.05
C LYS A 147 10.36 -14.52 52.68
N GLU A 148 9.43 -13.93 53.45
CA GLU A 148 8.92 -14.07 54.84
C GLU A 148 7.48 -13.50 54.98
N ASP A 149 6.75 -13.85 56.07
CA ASP A 149 5.37 -13.40 56.35
C ASP A 149 5.26 -12.05 57.08
N LYS A 150 4.26 -11.19 56.76
CA LYS A 150 3.46 -10.42 57.75
C LYS A 150 2.00 -10.15 57.27
N LYS A 151 1.07 -10.12 58.24
CA LYS A 151 -0.41 -10.14 58.09
C LYS A 151 -1.09 -8.76 58.04
N HIS A 152 -2.39 -8.79 57.74
CA HIS A 152 -3.50 -7.82 57.94
C HIS A 152 -3.95 -7.07 56.67
N GLY A 153 -5.24 -6.94 56.38
CA GLY A 153 -6.43 -7.55 57.02
C GLY A 153 -7.72 -7.05 56.37
N THR A 154 -8.66 -7.95 56.09
CA THR A 154 -9.97 -7.59 55.51
C THR A 154 -10.87 -6.96 56.57
N LYS A 155 -11.54 -5.86 56.21
CA LYS A 155 -12.76 -5.38 56.87
C LYS A 155 -13.76 -4.94 55.80
N ASP A 156 -14.93 -5.57 55.83
CA ASP A 156 -16.08 -5.20 55.05
C ASP A 156 -16.59 -3.80 55.45
N THR A 157 -17.03 -3.01 54.47
CA THR A 157 -18.10 -2.03 54.66
C THR A 157 -19.07 -2.07 53.51
N SER A 158 -20.32 -2.30 53.88
CA SER A 158 -21.50 -2.42 53.03
C SER A 158 -22.26 -1.09 52.90
N VAL A 159 -23.26 -1.08 51.99
CA VAL A 159 -24.41 -0.14 51.92
C VAL A 159 -24.20 1.29 51.37
N ARG A 160 -24.76 1.52 50.18
CA ARG A 160 -25.90 2.45 49.88
C ARG A 160 -26.38 2.13 48.45
N VAL A 161 -27.64 1.70 48.23
CA VAL A 161 -28.89 2.50 48.16
C VAL A 161 -28.80 3.58 47.09
#